data_AF-A0A1A7XAB6-F1
#
_entry.id   AF-A0A1A7XAB6-F1
#
_cell.length_a   1.000
_cell.length_b   1.000
_cell.length_c   1.000
_cell.angle_alpha   90.00
_cell.angle_beta   90.00
_cell.angle_gamma   90.00
#
_symmetry.space_group_name_H-M   'P 1'
#
loop_
_entity.id
_entity.type
_entity.pdbx_description
1 polymer ?
#
loop_
_entity_poly.entity_id
_entity_poly.type
_entity_poly.pdbx_seq_one_letter_code
_entity_poly.pdbx_strand_id
1 'polypeptide(L)'
;KGMVGSSTGTASRICQECRYSPLGDLLCEQGRFGQKTGRGWYRYDKPGGRVAKTDPWLHNFLVEYRAQHGLVARHIDHQEVLERCLYALINEGFRILEDGIASGPEDIDIIYVLGYSWPRHRGGPMFYAQMVGLSRILERLEYYHQVHPEVPSLQPCSLLRKLVANGSPPIHRWKEVIKNPHSQL
;
A
#
# COMPACT_ATOMS: atom_id res chain seq x y z
N LYS A 1 -35.54 9.06 20.96
CA LYS A 1 -35.21 10.39 20.38
C LYS A 1 -34.41 10.14 19.12
N GLY A 2 -35.05 10.33 17.97
CA GLY A 2 -34.44 10.06 16.67
C GLY A 2 -33.34 11.06 16.35
N MET A 3 -32.31 10.58 15.66
CA MET A 3 -31.45 11.39 14.82
C MET A 3 -31.61 10.87 13.41
N VAL A 4 -32.65 11.36 12.75
CA VAL A 4 -32.63 11.52 11.29
C VAL A 4 -31.65 12.65 11.03
N GLY A 5 -30.47 12.29 10.57
CA GLY A 5 -29.50 13.21 9.98
C GLY A 5 -29.11 12.64 8.63
N SER A 6 -29.81 13.04 7.57
CA SER A 6 -29.34 12.81 6.21
C SER A 6 -28.13 13.71 5.96
N SER A 7 -26.94 13.25 6.31
CA SER A 7 -25.71 13.88 5.84
C SER A 7 -25.38 13.31 4.46
N THR A 8 -25.96 13.89 3.41
CA THR A 8 -25.36 13.88 2.07
C THR A 8 -24.11 14.78 2.10
N GLY A 9 -23.15 14.44 2.95
CA GLY A 9 -21.84 15.06 3.03
C GLY A 9 -20.88 14.19 2.27
N THR A 10 -20.43 14.66 1.11
CA THR A 10 -19.38 14.03 0.30
C THR A 10 -18.26 13.53 1.20
N ALA A 11 -18.04 12.21 1.25
CA ALA A 11 -17.05 11.60 2.12
C ALA A 11 -15.67 12.27 1.90
N SER A 12 -15.06 12.76 2.99
CA SER A 12 -13.83 13.52 2.90
C SER A 12 -12.71 12.66 2.30
N ARG A 13 -12.05 13.20 1.28
CA ARG A 13 -10.84 12.59 0.67
C ARG A 13 -9.56 12.97 1.41
N ILE A 14 -9.69 13.67 2.53
CA ILE A 14 -8.59 14.15 3.36
C ILE A 14 -8.87 13.73 4.80
N CYS A 15 -7.91 13.06 5.43
CA CYS A 15 -7.91 12.74 6.85
C CYS A 15 -6.55 13.16 7.41
N GLN A 16 -6.54 14.01 8.45
CA GLN A 16 -5.30 14.53 9.05
C GLN A 16 -4.33 15.10 8.00
N GLU A 17 -4.84 15.93 7.08
CA GLU A 17 -4.09 16.53 5.96
C GLU A 17 -3.52 15.54 4.92
N CYS A 18 -3.75 14.24 5.11
CA CYS A 18 -3.32 13.18 4.21
C CYS A 18 -4.48 12.73 3.32
N ARG A 19 -4.17 12.28 2.10
CA ARG A 19 -5.17 11.70 1.22
C ARG A 19 -5.73 10.41 1.80
N TYR A 20 -7.05 10.38 1.87
CA TYR A 20 -7.85 9.26 2.31
C TYR A 20 -8.76 8.76 1.18
N SER A 21 -8.99 7.45 1.13
CA SER A 21 -9.88 6.82 0.15
C SER A 21 -11.12 6.24 0.83
N PRO A 22 -12.26 6.96 0.85
CA PRO A 22 -13.49 6.50 1.53
C PRO A 22 -14.23 5.38 0.77
N LEU A 23 -13.68 4.87 -0.34
CA LEU A 23 -14.35 3.86 -1.16
C LEU A 23 -14.76 2.61 -0.36
N GLY A 24 -13.95 2.19 0.62
CA GLY A 24 -14.29 1.06 1.49
C GLY A 24 -15.49 1.35 2.38
N ASP A 25 -15.53 2.53 3.00
CA ASP A 25 -16.62 2.96 3.86
C ASP A 25 -17.92 3.11 3.07
N LEU A 26 -17.86 3.73 1.89
CA LEU A 26 -19.00 3.88 0.99
C LEU A 26 -19.58 2.52 0.54
N LEU A 27 -18.72 1.51 0.31
CA LEU A 27 -19.20 0.15 0.05
C LEU A 27 -19.93 -0.43 1.28
N CYS A 28 -19.36 -0.24 2.47
CA CYS A 28 -19.96 -0.70 3.73
C CYS A 28 -21.31 -0.04 4.01
N GLU A 29 -21.45 1.27 3.79
CA GLU A 29 -22.70 2.02 3.92
C GLU A 29 -23.80 1.49 2.99
N GLN A 30 -23.42 0.97 1.82
CA GLN A 30 -24.32 0.32 0.86
C GLN A 30 -24.55 -1.17 1.16
N GLY A 31 -24.12 -1.67 2.33
CA GLY A 31 -24.27 -3.07 2.75
C GLY A 31 -23.37 -4.07 2.01
N ARG A 32 -22.34 -3.59 1.31
CA ARG A 32 -21.48 -4.42 0.45
C ARG A 32 -20.22 -4.88 1.19
N PHE A 33 -20.40 -5.77 2.15
CA PHE A 33 -19.33 -6.27 3.04
C PHE A 33 -18.47 -7.41 2.49
N GLY A 34 -18.51 -7.68 1.18
CA GLY A 34 -17.69 -8.69 0.51
C GLY A 34 -18.37 -10.05 0.36
N GLN A 35 -17.56 -11.11 0.40
CA GLN A 35 -18.01 -12.48 0.13
C GLN A 35 -19.18 -12.91 1.02
N LYS A 36 -19.17 -12.55 2.30
CA LYS A 36 -20.21 -12.94 3.28
C LYS A 36 -21.61 -12.43 2.95
N THR A 37 -21.73 -11.30 2.25
CA THR A 37 -23.01 -10.76 1.75
C THR A 37 -23.21 -11.01 0.25
N GLY A 38 -22.24 -11.68 -0.38
CA GLY A 38 -22.22 -11.93 -1.82
C GLY A 38 -21.86 -10.72 -2.67
N ARG A 39 -21.54 -9.56 -2.07
CA ARG A 39 -21.25 -8.30 -2.77
C ARG A 39 -20.26 -7.43 -1.97
N GLY A 40 -19.21 -6.96 -2.63
CA GLY A 40 -18.21 -6.02 -2.12
C GLY A 40 -17.53 -5.32 -3.30
N TRP A 41 -16.20 -5.39 -3.35
CA TRP A 41 -15.40 -5.07 -4.54
C TRP A 41 -15.74 -5.98 -5.74
N TYR A 42 -16.08 -7.22 -5.46
CA TYR A 42 -16.58 -8.18 -6.45
C TYR A 42 -18.03 -8.53 -6.14
N ARG A 43 -18.71 -9.12 -7.12
CA ARG A 43 -19.97 -9.85 -6.89
C ARG A 43 -19.70 -11.34 -6.86
N TYR A 44 -20.50 -12.04 -6.07
CA TYR A 44 -20.47 -13.50 -5.94
C TYR A 44 -21.85 -14.04 -6.34
N ASP A 45 -21.90 -15.32 -6.68
CA ASP A 45 -23.14 -16.02 -7.06
C ASP A 45 -24.17 -16.02 -5.92
N LYS A 46 -23.68 -16.15 -4.68
CA LYS A 46 -24.47 -16.12 -3.45
C LYS A 46 -23.62 -15.64 -2.27
N PRO A 47 -24.23 -15.24 -1.14
CA PRO A 47 -23.52 -15.06 0.12
C PRO A 47 -22.66 -16.29 0.46
N GLY A 48 -21.35 -16.07 0.70
CA GLY A 48 -20.37 -17.14 0.94
C GLY A 48 -19.86 -17.84 -0.33
N GLY A 49 -20.30 -17.43 -1.52
CA GLY A 49 -19.85 -17.99 -2.81
C GLY A 49 -18.35 -17.82 -3.01
N ARG A 50 -17.69 -18.80 -3.64
CA ARG A 50 -16.22 -18.80 -3.83
C ARG A 50 -15.78 -18.18 -5.15
N VAL A 51 -16.71 -17.94 -6.07
CA VAL A 51 -16.40 -17.42 -7.41
C VAL A 51 -16.63 -15.92 -7.43
N ALA A 52 -15.55 -15.15 -7.38
CA ALA A 52 -15.59 -13.70 -7.56
C ALA A 52 -15.76 -13.34 -9.05
N LYS A 53 -16.70 -12.44 -9.36
CA LYS A 53 -16.91 -11.89 -10.70
C LYS A 53 -16.86 -10.37 -10.66
N THR A 54 -16.49 -9.76 -11.78
CA THR A 54 -16.62 -8.31 -11.98
C THR A 54 -18.07 -7.89 -11.79
N ASP A 55 -18.26 -6.75 -11.13
CA ASP A 55 -19.58 -6.18 -10.85
C ASP A 55 -19.77 -4.88 -11.64
N PRO A 56 -20.71 -4.83 -12.61
CA PRO A 56 -21.05 -3.60 -13.32
C PRO A 56 -21.47 -2.45 -12.38
N TRP A 57 -22.07 -2.77 -11.23
CA TRP A 57 -22.40 -1.77 -10.21
C TRP A 57 -21.15 -1.04 -9.71
N LEU A 58 -20.05 -1.76 -9.45
CA LEU A 58 -18.80 -1.15 -8.97
C LEU A 58 -18.21 -0.24 -10.05
N HIS A 59 -18.30 -0.64 -11.32
CA HIS A 59 -17.82 0.18 -12.43
C HIS A 59 -18.55 1.54 -12.46
N ASN A 60 -19.89 1.53 -12.43
CA ASN A 60 -20.69 2.75 -12.44
C ASN A 60 -20.44 3.60 -11.18
N PHE A 61 -20.39 2.97 -10.00
CA PHE A 61 -20.06 3.65 -8.75
C PHE A 61 -18.73 4.39 -8.82
N LEU A 62 -17.67 3.77 -9.38
CA LEU A 62 -16.37 4.42 -9.52
C LEU A 62 -16.37 5.55 -10.55
N VAL A 63 -17.17 5.45 -11.61
CA VAL A 63 -17.35 6.53 -12.61
C VAL A 63 -18.03 7.74 -11.96
N GLU A 64 -19.13 7.51 -11.26
CA GLU A 64 -19.88 8.55 -10.54
C GLU A 64 -19.02 9.21 -9.45
N TYR A 65 -18.31 8.40 -8.64
CA TYR A 65 -17.41 8.91 -7.62
C TYR A 65 -16.29 9.79 -8.21
N ARG A 66 -15.71 9.39 -9.35
CA ARG A 66 -14.71 10.22 -10.04
C ARG A 66 -15.31 11.55 -10.51
N ALA A 67 -16.50 11.52 -11.12
CA ALA A 67 -17.18 12.71 -11.61
C ALA A 67 -17.51 13.70 -10.46
N GLN A 68 -18.04 13.19 -9.35
CA GLN A 68 -18.37 14.00 -8.16
C GLN A 68 -17.16 14.72 -7.55
N HIS A 69 -15.98 14.10 -7.63
CA HIS A 69 -14.75 14.64 -7.05
C HIS A 69 -13.79 15.26 -8.08
N GLY A 70 -14.23 15.44 -9.34
CA GLY A 70 -13.39 16.03 -10.39
C GLY A 70 -12.12 15.22 -10.71
N LEU A 71 -12.16 13.89 -10.53
CA LEU A 71 -11.01 13.03 -10.77
C LEU A 71 -10.94 12.60 -12.22
N VAL A 72 -9.83 12.92 -12.86
CA VAL A 72 -9.58 12.46 -14.23
C VAL A 72 -9.11 11.01 -14.21
N ALA A 73 -9.85 10.16 -14.93
CA ALA A 73 -9.41 8.78 -15.16
C ALA A 73 -8.17 8.79 -16.08
N ARG A 74 -7.17 8.01 -15.72
CA ARG A 74 -5.96 7.80 -16.52
C ARG A 74 -5.70 6.32 -16.68
N HIS A 75 -4.94 5.99 -17.71
CA HIS A 75 -4.37 4.66 -17.84
C HIS A 75 -3.38 4.43 -16.68
N ILE A 76 -3.50 3.29 -16.01
CA ILE A 76 -2.56 2.83 -14.98
C ILE A 76 -2.02 1.51 -15.49
N ASP A 77 -0.74 1.49 -15.86
CA ASP A 77 -0.12 0.27 -16.36
C ASP A 77 0.16 -0.73 -15.22
N HIS A 78 0.42 -1.98 -15.59
CA HIS A 78 0.68 -3.05 -14.62
C HIS A 78 1.93 -2.80 -13.76
N GLN A 79 2.96 -2.13 -14.33
CA GLN A 79 4.19 -1.83 -13.61
C GLN A 79 3.92 -0.80 -12.52
N GLU A 80 3.12 0.23 -12.81
CA GLU A 80 2.75 1.24 -11.82
C GLU A 80 1.94 0.64 -10.66
N VAL A 81 0.98 -0.25 -10.97
CA VAL A 81 0.22 -0.98 -9.94
C VAL A 81 1.18 -1.79 -9.06
N LEU A 82 2.09 -2.55 -9.66
CA LEU A 82 3.04 -3.39 -8.95
C LEU A 82 3.98 -2.56 -8.07
N GLU A 83 4.58 -1.50 -8.61
CA GLU A 83 5.50 -0.65 -7.87
C GLU A 83 4.81 0.08 -6.73
N ARG A 84 3.65 0.70 -6.96
CA ARG A 84 2.94 1.44 -5.89
C ARG A 84 2.45 0.54 -4.78
N CYS A 85 2.00 -0.68 -5.09
CA CYS A 85 1.59 -1.65 -4.07
C CYS A 85 2.79 -2.23 -3.32
N LEU A 86 3.81 -2.72 -4.04
CA LEU A 86 4.93 -3.42 -3.41
C LEU A 86 5.93 -2.46 -2.78
N TYR A 87 6.23 -1.32 -3.40
CA TYR A 87 7.24 -0.41 -2.85
C TYR A 87 6.72 0.35 -1.65
N ALA A 88 5.42 0.68 -1.58
CA ALA A 88 4.84 1.21 -0.34
C ALA A 88 4.93 0.21 0.82
N LEU A 89 4.66 -1.08 0.54
CA LEU A 89 4.81 -2.17 1.50
C LEU A 89 6.27 -2.35 1.93
N ILE A 90 7.21 -2.33 0.98
CA ILE A 90 8.65 -2.44 1.26
C ILE A 90 9.15 -1.23 2.04
N ASN A 91 8.69 -0.03 1.71
CA ASN A 91 9.04 1.20 2.40
C ASN A 91 8.59 1.15 3.87
N GLU A 92 7.40 0.62 4.15
CA GLU A 92 6.99 0.35 5.54
C GLU A 92 7.84 -0.73 6.21
N GLY A 93 8.26 -1.76 5.47
CA GLY A 93 9.25 -2.71 6.00
C GLY A 93 10.55 -2.03 6.43
N PHE A 94 11.06 -1.07 5.68
CA PHE A 94 12.22 -0.28 6.08
C PHE A 94 11.95 0.59 7.31
N ARG A 95 10.75 1.17 7.45
CA ARG A 95 10.37 1.94 8.66
C ARG A 95 10.29 1.04 9.90
N ILE A 96 9.70 -0.15 9.76
CA ILE A 96 9.67 -1.17 10.83
C ILE A 96 11.08 -1.55 11.30
N LEU A 97 12.05 -1.64 10.38
CA LEU A 97 13.45 -1.89 10.72
C LEU A 97 14.12 -0.68 11.37
N GLU A 98 13.83 0.54 10.88
CA GLU A 98 14.36 1.79 11.41
C GLU A 98 13.87 2.08 12.83
N ASP A 99 12.60 1.80 13.10
CA ASP A 99 11.96 1.94 14.42
C ASP A 99 12.35 0.82 15.39
N GLY A 100 13.11 -0.19 14.93
CA GLY A 100 13.53 -1.34 15.74
C GLY A 100 12.39 -2.27 16.15
N ILE A 101 11.26 -2.24 15.43
CA ILE A 101 10.11 -3.11 15.68
C ILE A 101 10.43 -4.55 15.25
N ALA A 102 11.17 -4.73 14.16
CA ALA A 102 11.72 -6.02 13.73
C ALA A 102 13.23 -6.07 13.97
N SER A 103 13.78 -7.24 14.33
CA SER A 103 15.21 -7.39 14.62
C SER A 103 16.07 -7.48 13.35
N GLY A 104 15.46 -7.83 12.22
CA GLY A 104 16.12 -7.90 10.92
C GLY A 104 15.16 -8.01 9.74
N PRO A 105 15.64 -7.78 8.52
CA PRO A 105 14.83 -7.90 7.31
C PRO A 105 14.25 -9.32 7.12
N GLU A 106 14.94 -10.35 7.63
CA GLU A 106 14.47 -11.74 7.57
C GLU A 106 13.19 -11.99 8.40
N ASP A 107 13.01 -11.27 9.51
CA ASP A 107 11.80 -11.42 10.36
C ASP A 107 10.57 -10.95 9.58
N ILE A 108 10.71 -9.82 8.88
CA ILE A 108 9.67 -9.27 8.00
C ILE A 108 9.38 -10.25 6.86
N ASP A 109 10.43 -10.79 6.24
CA ASP A 109 10.27 -11.74 5.14
C ASP A 109 9.53 -13.01 5.56
N ILE A 110 9.86 -13.58 6.73
CA ILE A 110 9.18 -14.77 7.27
C ILE A 110 7.70 -14.47 7.53
N ILE A 111 7.37 -13.32 8.11
CA ILE A 111 5.98 -12.89 8.36
C ILE A 111 5.20 -12.81 7.04
N TYR A 112 5.78 -12.20 6.01
CA TYR A 112 5.10 -12.06 4.72
C TYR A 112 4.93 -13.39 3.98
N VAL A 113 5.92 -14.28 4.06
CA VAL A 113 5.84 -15.61 3.45
C VAL A 113 4.79 -16.48 4.14
N LEU A 114 4.77 -16.51 5.48
CA LEU A 114 3.91 -17.40 6.25
C LEU A 114 2.51 -16.82 6.50
N GLY A 115 2.40 -15.51 6.71
CA GLY A 115 1.15 -14.83 7.07
C GLY A 115 0.39 -14.24 5.88
N TYR A 116 1.11 -13.71 4.88
CA TYR A 116 0.51 -12.99 3.76
C TYR A 116 0.67 -13.72 2.41
N SER A 117 1.15 -14.97 2.44
CA SER A 117 1.34 -15.80 1.25
C SER A 117 2.23 -15.16 0.19
N TRP A 118 3.26 -14.42 0.61
CA TRP A 118 4.27 -13.90 -0.31
C TRP A 118 4.91 -15.06 -1.11
N PRO A 119 5.13 -14.90 -2.43
CA PRO A 119 5.68 -15.97 -3.26
C PRO A 119 7.08 -16.39 -2.78
N ARG A 120 7.18 -17.61 -2.21
CA ARG A 120 8.42 -18.17 -1.63
C ARG A 120 9.63 -18.12 -2.56
N HIS A 121 9.41 -18.34 -3.85
CA HIS A 121 10.47 -18.30 -4.87
C HIS A 121 11.02 -16.88 -5.12
N ARG A 122 10.42 -15.85 -4.52
CA ARG A 122 10.91 -14.46 -4.48
C ARG A 122 11.37 -14.04 -3.07
N GLY A 123 11.63 -14.99 -2.17
CA GLY A 123 12.02 -14.72 -0.79
C GLY A 123 10.87 -14.10 0.00
N GLY A 124 11.08 -12.90 0.54
CA GLY A 124 10.05 -12.00 1.08
C GLY A 124 10.20 -10.58 0.51
N PRO A 125 9.41 -9.60 0.97
CA PRO A 125 9.49 -8.23 0.48
C PRO A 125 10.87 -7.57 0.62
N MET A 126 11.61 -7.82 1.69
CA MET A 126 12.95 -7.25 1.92
C MET A 126 13.98 -7.91 0.99
N PHE A 127 13.95 -9.24 0.86
CA PHE A 127 14.75 -9.94 -0.14
C PHE A 127 14.42 -9.50 -1.58
N TYR A 128 13.13 -9.33 -1.88
CA TYR A 128 12.69 -8.81 -3.17
C TYR A 128 13.17 -7.38 -3.42
N ALA A 129 13.22 -6.54 -2.39
CA ALA A 129 13.77 -5.19 -2.49
C ALA A 129 15.24 -5.21 -2.95
N GLN A 130 16.04 -6.12 -2.39
CA GLN A 130 17.40 -6.33 -2.85
C GLN A 130 17.49 -6.84 -4.30
N MET A 131 16.65 -7.82 -4.67
CA MET A 131 16.66 -8.35 -6.05
C MET A 131 16.31 -7.29 -7.10
N VAL A 132 15.40 -6.37 -6.78
CA VAL A 132 15.05 -5.24 -7.66
C VAL A 132 16.16 -4.19 -7.70
N GLY A 133 16.83 -3.99 -6.56
CA GLY A 133 17.86 -2.96 -6.36
C GLY A 133 17.31 -1.78 -5.56
N LEU A 134 17.98 -1.46 -4.45
CA LEU A 134 17.55 -0.42 -3.51
C LEU A 134 17.51 0.97 -4.15
N SER A 135 18.49 1.29 -4.99
CA SER A 135 18.56 2.59 -5.68
C SER A 135 17.35 2.80 -6.59
N ARG A 136 16.91 1.76 -7.31
CA ARG A 136 15.71 1.81 -8.14
C ARG A 136 14.45 2.01 -7.30
N ILE A 137 14.33 1.30 -6.17
CA ILE A 137 13.17 1.45 -5.29
C ILE A 137 13.11 2.86 -4.71
N LEU A 138 14.26 3.39 -4.26
CA LEU A 138 14.35 4.76 -3.76
C LEU A 138 13.90 5.77 -4.83
N GLU A 139 14.45 5.69 -6.05
CA GLU A 139 14.09 6.56 -7.17
C GLU A 139 12.58 6.51 -7.47
N ARG A 140 12.00 5.30 -7.52
CA ARG A 140 10.56 5.16 -7.82
C ARG A 140 9.68 5.67 -6.68
N LEU A 141 10.05 5.45 -5.42
CA LEU A 141 9.34 6.04 -4.29
C LEU A 141 9.41 7.57 -4.30
N GLU A 142 10.57 8.15 -4.61
CA GLU A 142 10.74 9.60 -4.76
C GLU A 142 9.84 10.15 -5.88
N TYR A 143 9.84 9.49 -7.05
CA TYR A 143 8.95 9.85 -8.14
C TYR A 143 7.48 9.82 -7.71
N TYR A 144 7.01 8.73 -7.08
CA TYR A 144 5.61 8.62 -6.66
C TYR A 144 5.26 9.60 -5.54
N HIS A 145 6.18 9.89 -4.62
CA HIS A 145 5.96 10.88 -3.57
C HIS A 145 5.91 12.31 -4.14
N GLN A 146 6.73 12.63 -5.15
CA GLN A 146 6.68 13.91 -5.83
C GLN A 146 5.36 14.11 -6.59
N VAL A 147 4.85 13.06 -7.24
CA VAL A 147 3.57 13.09 -7.96
C VAL A 147 2.37 13.07 -7.00
N HIS A 148 2.54 12.48 -5.80
CA HIS A 148 1.51 12.34 -4.78
C HIS A 148 2.02 12.75 -3.38
N PRO A 149 2.34 14.04 -3.16
CA PRO A 149 2.88 14.51 -1.88
C PRO A 149 1.87 14.32 -0.73
N GLU A 150 0.58 14.25 -1.05
CA GLU A 150 -0.50 14.02 -0.11
C GLU A 150 -0.56 12.58 0.44
N VAL A 151 0.34 11.69 0.03
CA VAL A 151 0.40 10.28 0.46
C VAL A 151 1.72 10.00 1.21
N PRO A 152 1.77 10.17 2.54
CA PRO A 152 3.01 10.08 3.32
C PRO A 152 3.69 8.70 3.33
N SER A 153 2.94 7.62 3.06
CA SER A 153 3.51 6.26 2.98
C SER A 153 4.43 6.07 1.78
N LEU A 154 4.36 6.96 0.77
CA LEU A 154 5.26 6.96 -0.38
C LEU A 154 6.57 7.71 -0.10
N GLN A 155 6.64 8.53 0.96
CA GLN A 155 7.87 9.22 1.33
C GLN A 155 8.95 8.18 1.69
N PRO A 156 10.09 8.13 0.97
CA PRO A 156 11.10 7.12 1.20
C PRO A 156 11.67 7.20 2.62
N CYS A 157 11.74 6.05 3.28
CA CYS A 157 12.32 5.87 4.61
C CYS A 157 13.80 6.30 4.63
N SER A 158 14.25 6.89 5.75
CA SER A 158 15.64 7.32 5.91
C SER A 158 16.61 6.14 5.91
N LEU A 159 16.24 4.99 6.44
CA LEU A 159 17.06 3.77 6.35
C LEU A 159 17.30 3.34 4.90
N LEU A 160 16.28 3.38 4.03
CA LEU A 160 16.45 3.07 2.61
C LEU A 160 17.45 4.05 1.97
N ARG A 161 17.34 5.35 2.26
CA ARG A 161 18.30 6.37 1.79
C ARG A 161 19.73 6.06 2.26
N LYS A 162 19.90 5.72 3.54
CA LYS A 162 21.20 5.35 4.12
C LYS A 162 21.79 4.11 3.46
N LEU A 163 20.99 3.07 3.23
CA LEU A 163 21.45 1.85 2.56
C LEU A 163 21.90 2.14 1.12
N VAL A 164 21.17 2.97 0.38
CA VAL A 164 21.58 3.40 -0.96
C VAL A 164 22.87 4.21 -0.92
N ALA A 165 22.99 5.17 0.01
CA ALA A 165 24.20 5.97 0.19
C ALA A 165 25.44 5.13 0.56
N ASN A 166 25.25 4.00 1.26
CA ASN A 166 26.29 3.02 1.58
C ASN A 166 26.54 1.99 0.46
N GLY A 167 26.13 2.29 -0.77
CA GLY A 167 26.41 1.44 -1.94
C GLY A 167 25.48 0.24 -2.09
N SER A 168 24.30 0.27 -1.47
CA SER A 168 23.29 -0.82 -1.50
C SER A 168 23.89 -2.18 -1.10
N PRO A 169 24.38 -2.32 0.15
CA PRO A 169 25.03 -3.54 0.61
C PRO A 169 24.06 -4.74 0.57
N PRO A 170 24.58 -5.98 0.53
CA PRO A 170 23.73 -7.16 0.54
C PRO A 170 22.93 -7.27 1.85
N ILE A 171 21.74 -7.87 1.76
CA ILE A 171 20.70 -7.88 2.80
C ILE A 171 21.18 -8.34 4.18
N HIS A 172 22.09 -9.31 4.24
CA HIS A 172 22.67 -9.79 5.50
C HIS A 172 23.51 -8.73 6.22
N ARG A 173 23.98 -7.69 5.52
CA ARG A 173 24.73 -6.55 6.07
C ARG A 173 23.86 -5.34 6.39
N TRP A 174 22.56 -5.35 6.09
CA TRP A 174 21.70 -4.21 6.43
C TRP A 174 21.68 -3.94 7.93
N LYS A 175 21.79 -4.98 8.76
CA LYS A 175 21.90 -4.87 10.22
C LYS A 175 23.08 -4.02 10.69
N GLU A 176 24.18 -3.99 9.93
CA GLU A 176 25.35 -3.17 10.25
C GLU A 176 25.04 -1.68 10.08
N VAL A 177 24.25 -1.33 9.06
CA VAL A 177 23.79 0.04 8.80
C VAL A 177 22.70 0.46 9.78
N ILE A 178 21.79 -0.45 10.14
CA ILE A 178 20.73 -0.22 11.13
C ILE A 178 21.35 0.09 12.51
N LYS A 179 22.35 -0.69 12.94
CA LYS A 179 23.01 -0.53 14.25
C LYS A 179 23.92 0.70 14.35
N ASN A 180 24.27 1.32 13.24
CA ASN A 180 25.11 2.52 13.18
C ASN A 180 24.28 3.75 12.77
N PRO A 181 23.31 4.21 13.58
CA PRO A 181 22.46 5.34 13.21
C PRO A 181 23.23 6.66 13.03
N HIS A 182 24.49 6.76 13.52
CA HIS A 182 25.31 7.96 13.59
C HIS A 182 26.54 8.00 12.66
N SER A 183 26.74 7.03 11.75
CA SER A 183 27.92 7.05 10.86
C SER A 183 27.67 7.94 9.63
N GLN A 184 27.55 9.25 9.86
CA GLN A 184 27.84 10.35 8.94
C GLN A 184 27.49 11.69 9.64
N LEU A 185 28.45 12.17 10.41
CA LEU A 185 28.73 13.58 10.71
C LEU A 185 30.22 13.80 10.50
#